data_AF-A0A515CW51-F1
#
_entry.id   AF-A0A515CW51-F1
#
_cell.length_a   1.000
_cell.length_b   1.000
_cell.length_c   1.000
_cell.angle_alpha   90.00
_cell.angle_beta   90.00
_cell.angle_gamma   90.00
#
_symmetry.space_group_name_H-M   'P 1'
#
loop_
_entity.id
_entity.type
_entity.pdbx_description
1 polymer ?
#
loop_
_entity_poly.entity_id
_entity_poly.type
_entity_poly.pdbx_seq_one_letter_code
_entity_poly.pdbx_strand_id
1 'polypeptide(L)'
;MALVKVLVANLFAGANFQKLEVGKVYEVDDTVAGKWIANGKAEQSSEKNGEKLALEVATSTATASADTSALQTKLDDALEQLKQAQAAAEAKDKEHADALEQLKQAQASELAAEKQRADTAEAALAAATKKDK
;
A
#
# COMPACT_ATOMS: atom_id res chain seq x y z
N MET A 1 19.32 -26.49 8.33
CA MET A 1 19.58 -26.92 9.72
C MET A 1 20.94 -27.57 9.76
N ALA A 2 21.75 -27.27 10.78
CA ALA A 2 23.12 -27.74 10.98
C ALA A 2 23.30 -28.38 12.35
N LEU A 3 24.24 -29.31 12.45
CA LEU A 3 24.64 -29.96 13.71
C LEU A 3 25.90 -29.30 14.25
N VAL A 4 25.84 -28.83 15.49
CA VAL A 4 26.95 -28.15 16.15
C VAL A 4 27.24 -28.74 17.51
N LYS A 5 28.52 -28.98 17.80
CA LYS A 5 29.00 -29.44 19.10
C LYS A 5 29.39 -28.25 19.96
N VAL A 6 28.84 -28.14 21.16
CA VAL A 6 29.07 -26.98 22.03
C VAL A 6 30.44 -27.06 22.70
N LEU A 7 31.17 -25.95 22.72
CA LEU A 7 32.51 -25.86 23.31
C LEU A 7 32.54 -25.10 24.63
N VAL A 8 31.53 -24.28 24.91
CA VAL A 8 31.50 -23.37 26.06
C VAL A 8 30.34 -23.66 27.00
N ALA A 9 30.58 -23.58 28.31
CA ALA A 9 29.60 -23.95 29.33
C ALA A 9 28.45 -22.94 29.52
N ASN A 10 28.50 -21.80 28.84
CA ASN A 10 27.54 -20.69 28.97
C ASN A 10 26.86 -20.36 27.65
N LEU A 11 26.58 -21.38 26.83
CA LEU A 11 25.79 -21.23 25.62
C LEU A 11 24.31 -21.49 25.93
N PHE A 12 23.45 -20.61 25.46
CA PHE A 12 22.00 -20.69 25.67
C PHE A 12 21.28 -20.57 24.33
N ALA A 13 20.17 -21.29 24.18
CA ALA A 13 19.35 -21.29 22.97
C ALA A 13 17.86 -21.10 23.31
N GLY A 14 17.10 -20.55 22.36
CA GLY A 14 15.66 -20.32 22.50
C GLY A 14 15.28 -19.16 23.42
N ALA A 15 13.99 -18.80 23.42
CA ALA A 15 13.45 -17.73 24.27
C ALA A 15 13.40 -18.11 25.76
N ASN A 16 13.42 -19.41 26.06
CA ASN A 16 13.51 -19.95 27.42
C ASN A 16 14.93 -19.93 27.99
N PHE A 17 15.93 -19.43 27.24
CA PHE A 17 17.35 -19.48 27.62
C PHE A 17 17.77 -20.89 28.06
N GLN A 18 17.46 -21.90 27.25
CA GLN A 18 17.88 -23.27 27.52
C GLN A 18 19.42 -23.35 27.48
N LYS A 19 20.02 -23.69 28.62
CA LYS A 19 21.46 -23.89 28.73
C LYS A 19 21.89 -25.15 27.98
N LEU A 20 22.91 -25.03 27.14
CA LEU A 20 23.46 -26.13 26.35
C LEU A 20 24.69 -26.73 27.02
N GLU A 21 24.82 -28.05 26.94
CA GLU A 21 25.90 -28.79 27.59
C GLU A 21 27.15 -28.83 26.70
N VAL A 22 28.32 -28.61 27.31
CA VAL A 22 29.61 -28.72 26.60
C VAL A 22 29.81 -30.15 26.11
N GLY A 23 30.27 -30.29 24.88
CA GLY A 23 30.54 -31.57 24.25
C GLY A 23 29.31 -32.25 23.65
N LYS A 24 28.09 -31.76 23.93
CA LYS A 24 26.88 -32.25 23.25
C LYS A 24 26.71 -31.62 21.87
N VAL A 25 26.11 -32.40 20.96
CA VAL A 25 25.71 -31.96 19.62
C VAL A 25 24.23 -31.59 19.62
N TYR A 26 23.93 -30.41 19.09
CA TYR A 26 22.57 -29.91 18.93
C TYR A 26 22.25 -29.60 17.47
N GLU A 27 20.99 -29.79 17.10
CA GLU A 27 20.44 -29.38 15.81
C GLU A 27 19.93 -27.94 15.91
N VAL A 28 20.46 -27.06 15.07
CA VAL A 28 20.13 -25.62 15.02
C VAL A 28 19.96 -25.15 13.57
N ASP A 29 19.44 -23.94 13.37
CA ASP A 29 19.47 -23.29 12.06
C ASP A 29 20.90 -22.96 11.62
N ASP A 30 21.17 -22.98 10.31
CA ASP A 30 22.49 -22.71 9.73
C ASP A 30 23.01 -21.32 10.13
N THR A 31 22.13 -20.34 10.25
CA THR A 31 22.47 -18.97 10.66
C THR A 31 22.97 -18.93 12.10
N VAL A 32 22.35 -19.73 12.98
CA VAL A 32 22.73 -19.83 14.40
C VAL A 32 24.04 -20.61 14.53
N ALA A 33 24.18 -21.72 13.82
CA ALA A 33 25.41 -22.51 13.76
C ALA A 33 26.61 -21.67 13.32
N GLY A 34 26.47 -20.92 12.21
CA GLY A 34 27.54 -20.06 11.70
C GLY A 34 27.99 -19.02 12.71
N LYS A 35 27.06 -18.39 13.46
CA LYS A 35 27.40 -17.45 14.53
C LYS A 35 28.13 -18.12 15.69
N TRP A 36 27.71 -19.30 16.10
CA TRP A 36 28.36 -20.01 17.21
C TRP A 36 29.77 -20.47 16.84
N ILE A 37 29.96 -20.96 15.61
CA ILE A 37 31.27 -21.39 15.11
C ILE A 37 32.21 -20.20 14.94
N ALA A 38 31.75 -19.10 14.34
CA ALA A 38 32.54 -17.89 14.17
C ALA A 38 33.00 -17.26 15.51
N ASN A 39 32.20 -17.43 16.57
CA ASN A 39 32.53 -16.95 17.91
C ASN A 39 33.31 -17.99 18.75
N GLY A 40 33.67 -19.15 18.20
CA GLY A 40 34.37 -20.22 18.92
C GLY A 40 33.53 -20.85 20.05
N LYS A 41 32.20 -20.72 19.99
CA LYS A 41 31.27 -21.26 21.01
C LYS A 41 30.82 -22.68 20.69
N ALA A 42 30.90 -23.08 19.43
CA ALA A 42 30.58 -24.41 18.96
C ALA A 42 31.47 -24.77 17.76
N GLU A 43 31.55 -26.04 17.41
CA GLU A 43 32.19 -26.54 16.18
C GLU A 43 31.19 -27.30 15.33
N GLN A 44 31.45 -27.41 14.02
CA GLN A 44 30.62 -28.23 13.15
C GLN A 44 30.78 -29.70 13.54
N SER A 45 29.66 -30.38 13.79
CA SER A 45 29.69 -31.80 14.13
C SER A 45 29.48 -32.66 12.88
N SER A 46 30.24 -33.76 12.78
CA SER A 46 30.03 -34.83 11.79
C SER A 46 29.18 -35.98 12.34
N GLU A 47 28.59 -35.82 13.54
CA GLU A 47 27.70 -36.82 14.11
C GLU A 47 26.42 -36.96 13.29
N LYS A 48 25.87 -38.19 13.26
CA LYS A 48 24.69 -38.49 12.45
C LYS A 48 23.39 -37.99 13.07
N ASN A 49 23.39 -37.72 14.38
CA ASN A 49 22.25 -37.24 15.15
C ASN A 49 22.72 -36.16 16.13
N GLY A 50 21.91 -35.12 16.32
CA GLY A 50 22.04 -34.15 17.38
C GLY A 50 20.76 -34.05 18.19
N GLU A 51 20.87 -33.55 19.41
CA GLU A 51 19.70 -33.25 20.24
C GLU A 51 18.92 -32.09 19.60
N LYS A 52 17.65 -32.34 19.29
CA LYS A 52 16.78 -31.29 18.73
C LYS A 52 16.45 -30.29 19.82
N LEU A 53 16.69 -29.01 19.53
CA LEU A 53 16.30 -27.93 20.41
C LEU A 53 14.82 -27.60 20.17
N ALA A 54 14.01 -27.74 21.21
CA ALA A 54 12.65 -27.20 21.23
C ALA A 54 12.74 -25.67 21.37
N LEU A 55 12.91 -25.00 20.23
CA LEU A 55 12.95 -23.55 20.15
C LEU A 55 11.52 -23.04 20.28
N GLU A 56 11.10 -22.78 21.51
CA GLU A 56 9.89 -22.01 21.79
C GLU A 56 10.14 -20.58 21.27
N VAL A 57 9.61 -20.29 20.08
CA VAL A 57 9.50 -18.91 19.61
C VAL A 57 8.39 -18.28 20.44
N ALA A 58 8.67 -17.14 21.07
CA ALA A 58 7.66 -16.31 21.72
C ALA A 58 6.69 -15.77 20.66
N THR A 59 5.84 -16.64 20.14
CA THR A 59 4.76 -16.27 19.26
C THR A 59 3.67 -15.79 20.19
N SER A 60 3.59 -14.48 20.42
CA SER A 60 2.46 -13.85 21.09
C SER A 60 1.20 -14.05 20.25
N THR A 61 0.61 -15.25 20.27
CA THR A 61 -0.63 -15.59 19.57
C THR A 61 -1.87 -15.02 20.26
N ALA A 62 -1.76 -14.63 21.53
CA ALA A 62 -2.89 -14.11 22.31
C ALA A 62 -3.38 -12.71 21.86
N THR A 63 -2.53 -11.91 21.20
CA THR A 63 -2.88 -10.57 20.70
C THR A 63 -3.05 -10.48 19.18
N ALA A 64 -2.65 -11.52 18.42
CA ALA A 64 -2.69 -11.48 16.96
C ALA A 64 -4.10 -11.65 16.38
N SER A 65 -4.95 -12.47 16.99
CA SER A 65 -6.23 -12.89 16.37
C SER A 65 -7.31 -11.81 16.37
N ALA A 66 -7.42 -11.01 17.44
CA ALA A 66 -8.42 -9.93 17.53
C ALA A 66 -8.03 -8.72 16.66
N ASP A 67 -6.74 -8.40 16.60
CA ASP A 67 -6.21 -7.29 15.82
C ASP A 67 -6.36 -7.56 14.32
N THR A 68 -6.15 -8.81 13.89
CA THR A 68 -6.27 -9.20 12.47
C THR A 68 -7.70 -9.04 11.94
N SER A 69 -8.73 -9.46 12.70
CA SER A 69 -10.13 -9.29 12.27
C SER A 69 -10.55 -7.82 12.20
N ALA A 70 -10.13 -7.00 13.16
CA ALA A 70 -10.41 -5.56 13.14
C ALA A 70 -9.71 -4.84 11.99
N LEU A 71 -8.48 -5.24 11.66
CA LEU A 71 -7.75 -4.74 10.49
C LEU A 71 -8.40 -5.17 9.17
N GLN A 72 -8.90 -6.40 9.09
CA GLN A 72 -9.61 -6.90 7.93
C GLN A 72 -10.89 -6.09 7.68
N THR A 73 -11.70 -5.85 8.72
CA THR A 73 -12.89 -5.00 8.58
C THR A 73 -12.56 -3.58 8.13
N LYS A 74 -11.49 -2.98 8.65
CA LYS A 74 -11.04 -1.64 8.21
C LYS A 74 -10.57 -1.64 6.75
N LEU A 75 -9.92 -2.72 6.30
CA LEU A 75 -9.51 -2.88 4.91
C LEU A 75 -10.75 -2.94 3.99
N ASP A 76 -11.75 -3.74 4.36
CA ASP A 76 -12.97 -3.91 3.58
C ASP A 76 -13.77 -2.59 3.51
N ASP A 77 -13.91 -1.88 4.63
CA ASP A 77 -14.59 -0.57 4.69
C ASP A 77 -13.86 0.49 3.84
N ALA A 78 -12.53 0.56 3.93
CA ALA A 78 -11.72 1.46 3.10
C ALA A 78 -11.82 1.14 1.61
N LEU A 79 -11.88 -0.13 1.23
CA LEU A 79 -12.08 -0.56 -0.16
C LEU A 79 -13.47 -0.16 -0.68
N GLU A 80 -14.49 -0.24 0.16
CA GLU A 80 -15.84 0.19 -0.20
C GLU A 80 -15.92 1.71 -0.36
N GLN A 81 -15.31 2.49 0.55
CA GLN A 81 -15.20 3.94 0.41
C GLN A 81 -14.47 4.36 -0.86
N LEU A 82 -13.39 3.66 -1.22
CA LEU A 82 -12.63 3.95 -2.43
C LEU A 82 -13.48 3.74 -3.70
N LYS A 83 -14.26 2.66 -3.75
CA LYS A 83 -15.19 2.39 -4.86
C LYS A 83 -16.28 3.46 -4.95
N GLN A 84 -16.86 3.87 -3.83
CA GLN A 84 -17.86 4.94 -3.80
C GLN A 84 -17.27 6.27 -4.26
N ALA A 85 -16.06 6.61 -3.81
CA ALA A 85 -15.38 7.83 -4.21
C ALA A 85 -15.06 7.85 -5.72
N GLN A 86 -14.64 6.71 -6.29
CA GLN A 86 -14.43 6.59 -7.74
C GLN A 86 -15.73 6.80 -8.52
N ALA A 87 -16.81 6.11 -8.14
CA ALA A 87 -18.09 6.27 -8.81
C ALA A 87 -18.62 7.72 -8.73
N ALA A 88 -18.44 8.39 -7.58
CA ALA A 88 -18.82 9.79 -7.41
C ALA A 88 -17.94 10.74 -8.24
N ALA A 89 -16.64 10.45 -8.38
CA ALA A 89 -15.74 11.22 -9.23
C ALA A 89 -16.12 11.08 -10.71
N GLU A 90 -16.37 9.86 -11.19
CA GLU A 90 -16.81 9.61 -12.57
C GLU A 90 -18.15 10.29 -12.88
N ALA A 91 -19.10 10.25 -11.94
CA ALA A 91 -20.36 10.97 -12.09
C ALA A 91 -20.15 12.49 -12.21
N LYS A 92 -19.30 13.07 -11.34
CA LYS A 92 -18.98 14.50 -11.42
C LYS A 92 -18.24 14.89 -12.68
N ASP A 93 -17.28 14.08 -13.13
CA ASP A 93 -16.56 14.34 -14.38
C ASP A 93 -17.51 14.36 -15.56
N LYS A 94 -18.51 13.46 -15.57
CA LYS A 94 -19.58 13.47 -16.56
C LYS A 94 -20.44 14.73 -16.46
N GLU A 95 -20.90 15.10 -15.27
CA GLU A 95 -21.67 16.34 -15.04
C GLU A 95 -20.90 17.59 -15.49
N HIS A 96 -19.59 17.65 -15.22
CA HIS A 96 -18.72 18.74 -15.67
C HIS A 96 -18.57 18.77 -17.19
N ALA A 97 -18.43 17.62 -17.84
CA ALA A 97 -18.37 17.53 -19.30
C ALA A 97 -19.69 17.99 -19.96
N ASP A 98 -20.83 17.52 -19.45
CA ASP A 98 -22.16 17.91 -19.91
C ASP A 98 -22.39 19.43 -19.70
N ALA A 99 -21.99 19.99 -18.54
CA ALA A 99 -22.09 21.42 -18.27
C ALA A 99 -21.20 22.28 -19.18
N LEU A 100 -19.98 21.82 -19.48
CA LEU A 100 -19.09 22.50 -20.42
C LEU A 100 -19.65 22.53 -21.84
N GLU A 101 -20.30 21.45 -22.27
CA GLU A 101 -20.95 21.41 -23.59
C GLU A 101 -22.14 22.37 -23.66
N GLN A 102 -22.98 22.40 -22.63
CA GLN A 102 -24.10 23.37 -22.55
C GLN A 102 -23.60 24.82 -22.56
N LEU A 103 -22.53 25.13 -21.82
CA LEU A 103 -21.95 26.47 -21.80
C LEU A 103 -21.43 26.89 -23.18
N LYS A 104 -20.77 25.98 -23.91
CA LYS A 104 -20.31 26.24 -25.28
C LYS A 104 -21.48 26.53 -26.22
N GLN A 105 -22.57 25.77 -26.11
CA GLN A 105 -23.77 25.98 -26.93
C GLN A 105 -24.44 27.32 -26.60
N ALA A 106 -24.56 27.66 -25.32
CA ALA A 106 -25.10 28.95 -24.87
C ALA A 106 -24.27 30.13 -25.41
N GLN A 107 -22.94 30.08 -25.23
CA GLN A 107 -22.05 31.12 -25.74
C GLN A 107 -22.09 31.24 -27.27
N ALA A 108 -22.19 30.13 -28.00
CA ALA A 108 -22.32 30.17 -29.45
C ALA A 108 -23.63 30.85 -29.89
N SER A 109 -24.73 30.59 -29.19
CA SER A 109 -26.03 31.22 -29.43
C SER A 109 -26.01 32.71 -29.12
N GLU A 110 -25.43 33.10 -27.98
CA GLU A 110 -25.28 34.51 -27.59
C GLU A 110 -24.43 35.29 -28.60
N LEU A 111 -23.30 34.71 -29.05
CA LEU A 111 -22.43 35.34 -30.04
C LEU A 111 -23.14 35.50 -31.40
N ALA A 112 -23.97 34.53 -31.80
CA ALA A 112 -24.77 34.62 -33.02
C ALA A 112 -25.82 35.73 -32.93
N ALA A 113 -26.53 35.82 -31.80
CA ALA A 113 -27.52 36.86 -31.56
C ALA A 113 -26.88 38.26 -31.51
N GLU A 114 -25.72 38.39 -30.89
CA GLU A 114 -24.99 39.66 -30.81
C GLU A 114 -24.50 40.11 -32.20
N LYS A 115 -23.96 39.19 -33.00
CA LYS A 115 -23.59 39.49 -34.40
C LYS A 115 -24.79 39.99 -35.20
N GLN A 116 -25.93 39.29 -35.11
CA GLN A 116 -27.14 39.70 -35.83
C GLN A 116 -27.61 41.11 -35.42
N ARG A 117 -27.51 41.47 -34.12
CA ARG A 117 -27.83 42.82 -33.65
C ARG A 117 -26.85 43.85 -34.18
N ALA A 118 -25.55 43.55 -34.19
CA ALA A 118 -24.53 44.42 -34.75
C ALA A 118 -24.77 44.66 -36.25
N ASP A 119 -24.96 43.59 -37.04
CA ASP A 119 -25.28 43.67 -38.47
C ASP A 119 -26.53 44.53 -38.73
N THR A 120 -27.58 44.34 -37.90
CA THR A 120 -28.82 45.12 -38.01
C THR A 120 -28.62 46.60 -37.68
N ALA A 121 -27.83 46.91 -36.65
CA ALA A 121 -27.52 48.27 -36.25
C ALA A 121 -26.65 48.98 -37.31
N GLU A 122 -25.67 48.29 -37.87
CA GLU A 122 -24.83 48.80 -38.97
C GLU A 122 -25.66 49.10 -40.22
N ALA A 123 -26.58 48.19 -40.60
CA ALA A 123 -27.50 48.42 -41.71
C ALA A 123 -28.42 49.64 -41.48
N ALA A 124 -28.95 49.79 -40.26
CA ALA A 124 -29.79 50.93 -39.89
C ALA A 124 -29.02 52.26 -39.96
N LEU A 125 -27.78 52.29 -39.47
CA LEU A 125 -26.90 53.47 -39.52
C LEU A 125 -26.55 53.85 -40.97
N ALA A 126 -26.22 52.86 -41.80
CA ALA A 126 -25.96 53.07 -43.22
C ALA A 126 -27.19 53.60 -43.97
N ALA A 127 -28.40 53.17 -43.60
CA ALA A 127 -29.64 53.68 -44.17
C ALA A 127 -29.95 55.11 -43.73
N ALA A 128 -29.72 55.44 -42.46
CA ALA A 128 -29.94 56.79 -41.92
C ALA A 128 -28.98 57.81 -42.58
N THR A 129 -27.69 57.48 -42.67
CA THR A 129 -26.68 58.37 -43.26
C THR A 129 -26.85 58.61 -44.76
N LYS A 130 -27.54 57.73 -45.49
CA LYS A 130 -27.93 57.94 -46.90
C LYS A 130 -29.12 58.87 -47.08
N LYS A 131 -30.00 59.02 -46.07
CA LYS A 131 -31.16 59.92 -46.14
C LYS A 131 -30.81 61.37 -45.83
N ASP A 132 -29.74 61.59 -45.08
CA ASP A 132 -29.23 62.91 -44.68
C ASP A 132 -28.25 63.54 -45.71
N LYS A 133 -27.97 62.85 -46.82
CA LYS A 133 -27.18 63.36 -47.96
C LYS A 133 -28.05 63.54 -49.19
#